data_AF-A0A6P0TG27-F1
#
_entry.id   AF-A0A6P0TG27-F1
#
_cell.length_a   1.000
_cell.length_b   1.000
_cell.length_c   1.000
_cell.angle_alpha   90.00
_cell.angle_beta   90.00
_cell.angle_gamma   90.00
#
_symmetry.space_group_name_H-M   'P 1'
#
loop_
_entity.id
_entity.type
_entity.pdbx_description
1 polymer ?
#
loop_
_entity_poly.entity_id
_entity_poly.type
_entity_poly.pdbx_seq_one_letter_code
_entity_poly.pdbx_strand_id
1 'polypeptide(L)'
;MEFNISIKMPKITKSLEKISAILEEDRPNLLRIMQSGLSNSEIDKKTENLPFRLPQELYEFYNWHNGISIPDHIKFELDFLPNFWFISIEKSLEEFIRLENLFEIYSVQESYKKLWFPIFWSDTAYLLITGSSDVQEIGEVYHISWVEGEFIARLEYPSLKTLLAIIAECYDTGIYHTNSNIIAGQSIDFLQVDKKLFTQVRRKYVLEFLGVKMN
;
A
#
# COMPACT_ATOMS: atom_id res chain seq x y z
N MET A 1 -4.82 17.72 33.72
CA MET A 1 -4.37 18.50 32.55
C MET A 1 -4.68 17.63 31.34
N GLU A 2 -5.84 17.86 30.73
CA GLU A 2 -6.30 17.06 29.58
C GLU A 2 -5.67 17.61 28.30
N PHE A 3 -4.79 16.84 27.68
CA PHE A 3 -4.28 17.18 26.35
C PHE A 3 -5.31 16.73 25.31
N ASN A 4 -6.18 17.66 24.90
CA ASN A 4 -6.98 17.52 23.70
C ASN A 4 -6.07 17.65 22.47
N ILE A 5 -5.43 16.54 22.05
CA ILE A 5 -4.81 16.49 20.74
C ILE A 5 -5.83 15.91 19.77
N SER A 6 -6.64 16.78 19.17
CA SER A 6 -7.31 16.42 17.91
C SER A 6 -6.24 16.49 16.82
N ILE A 7 -5.45 15.42 16.67
CA ILE A 7 -4.66 15.24 15.45
C ILE A 7 -5.70 15.07 14.33
N LYS A 8 -5.60 15.90 13.29
CA LYS A 8 -6.42 15.77 12.08
C LYS A 8 -5.62 14.94 11.11
N MET A 9 -6.23 13.88 10.59
CA MET A 9 -5.59 12.97 9.67
C MET A 9 -4.98 13.75 8.50
N PRO A 10 -3.69 13.53 8.17
CA PRO A 10 -3.02 14.33 7.16
C PRO A 10 -3.68 14.12 5.79
N LYS A 11 -3.58 15.14 4.93
CA LYS A 11 -3.83 14.95 3.51
C LYS A 11 -2.83 13.94 2.96
N ILE A 12 -3.25 13.15 1.99
CA ILE A 12 -2.37 12.14 1.37
C ILE A 12 -1.10 12.78 0.82
N THR A 13 -1.19 13.95 0.18
CA THR A 13 -0.03 14.70 -0.36
C THR A 13 1.03 14.97 0.70
N LYS A 14 0.65 15.31 1.93
CA LYS A 14 1.59 15.56 3.03
C LYS A 14 2.32 14.29 3.45
N SER A 15 1.62 13.15 3.47
CA SER A 15 2.25 11.86 3.74
C SER A 15 3.22 11.47 2.63
N LEU A 16 2.85 11.70 1.37
CA LEU A 16 3.66 11.39 0.20
C LEU A 16 4.92 12.27 0.12
N GLU A 17 4.80 13.58 0.35
CA GLU A 17 5.94 14.51 0.46
C GLU A 17 6.93 14.06 1.54
N LYS A 18 6.42 13.64 2.69
CA LYS A 18 7.24 13.14 3.80
C LYS A 18 7.95 11.83 3.43
N ILE A 19 7.24 10.90 2.79
CA ILE A 19 7.83 9.66 2.29
C ILE A 19 8.92 9.97 1.26
N SER A 20 8.67 10.84 0.29
CA SER A 20 9.68 11.26 -0.70
C SER A 20 10.94 11.80 -0.03
N ALA A 21 10.81 12.75 0.89
CA ALA A 21 11.96 13.34 1.58
C ALA A 21 12.80 12.27 2.30
N ILE A 22 12.15 11.30 2.95
CA ILE A 22 12.85 10.21 3.65
C ILE A 22 13.48 9.23 2.66
N LEU A 23 12.81 8.90 1.57
CA LEU A 23 13.38 8.02 0.55
C LEU A 23 14.57 8.67 -0.18
N GLU A 24 14.57 9.99 -0.37
CA GLU A 24 15.71 10.74 -0.92
C GLU A 24 16.95 10.62 -0.02
N GLU A 25 16.76 10.69 1.30
CA GLU A 25 17.85 10.62 2.29
C GLU A 25 18.31 9.17 2.54
N ASP A 26 17.37 8.28 2.85
CA ASP A 26 17.68 6.96 3.41
C ASP A 26 17.70 5.85 2.35
N ARG A 27 16.95 6.00 1.25
CA ARG A 27 16.73 4.94 0.25
C ARG A 27 16.71 5.45 -1.19
N PRO A 28 17.74 6.21 -1.64
CA PRO A 28 17.73 6.86 -2.95
C PRO A 28 17.69 5.87 -4.13
N ASN A 29 18.18 4.63 -3.93
CA ASN A 29 18.09 3.58 -4.93
C ASN A 29 16.65 3.16 -5.22
N LEU A 30 15.83 3.02 -4.17
CA LEU A 30 14.41 2.71 -4.31
C LEU A 30 13.70 3.84 -5.06
N LEU A 31 13.94 5.09 -4.67
CA LEU A 31 13.32 6.24 -5.33
C LEU A 31 13.69 6.31 -6.82
N ARG A 32 14.95 6.00 -7.18
CA ARG A 32 15.42 6.02 -8.58
C ARG A 32 14.68 5.04 -9.48
N ILE A 33 14.19 3.93 -8.94
CA ILE A 33 13.45 2.91 -9.71
C ILE A 33 11.93 3.09 -9.63
N MET A 34 11.44 4.05 -8.85
CA MET A 34 10.03 4.44 -8.87
C MET A 34 9.71 5.18 -10.17
N GLN A 35 8.65 4.75 -10.83
CA GLN A 35 8.22 5.33 -12.09
C GLN A 35 7.62 6.71 -11.86
N SER A 36 7.71 7.60 -12.85
CA SER A 36 7.04 8.89 -12.78
C SER A 36 5.54 8.73 -12.54
N GLY A 37 4.93 9.66 -11.81
CA GLY A 37 3.50 9.71 -11.63
C GLY A 37 2.73 9.83 -12.95
N LEU A 38 1.49 9.37 -12.94
CA LEU A 38 0.56 9.46 -14.07
C LEU A 38 -0.31 10.71 -13.95
N SER A 39 -0.90 11.16 -15.05
CA SER A 39 -2.04 12.08 -15.01
C SER A 39 -3.34 11.31 -14.76
N ASN A 40 -4.37 12.00 -14.25
CA ASN A 40 -5.70 11.41 -14.10
C ASN A 40 -6.22 10.81 -15.43
N SER A 41 -5.98 11.48 -16.56
CA SER A 41 -6.39 10.97 -17.88
C SER A 41 -5.65 9.71 -18.31
N GLU A 42 -4.40 9.54 -17.90
CA GLU A 42 -3.64 8.31 -18.16
C GLU A 42 -4.14 7.16 -17.28
N ILE A 43 -4.45 7.45 -16.01
CA ILE A 43 -5.08 6.49 -15.10
C ILE A 43 -6.42 6.05 -15.68
N ASP A 44 -7.31 7.00 -15.99
CA ASP A 44 -8.64 6.74 -16.56
C ASP A 44 -8.58 5.84 -17.79
N LYS A 45 -7.67 6.16 -18.73
CA LYS A 45 -7.48 5.38 -19.94
C LYS A 45 -6.99 3.96 -19.66
N LYS A 46 -6.07 3.79 -18.71
CA LYS A 46 -5.56 2.45 -18.35
C LYS A 46 -6.60 1.61 -17.64
N THR A 47 -7.49 2.24 -16.89
CA THR A 47 -8.51 1.57 -16.05
C THR A 47 -9.91 1.57 -16.67
N GLU A 48 -10.07 2.00 -17.92
CA GLU A 48 -11.36 2.18 -18.58
C GLU A 48 -12.20 0.88 -18.65
N ASN A 49 -11.51 -0.27 -18.66
CA ASN A 49 -12.12 -1.59 -18.76
C ASN A 49 -12.41 -2.25 -17.40
N LEU A 50 -12.11 -1.58 -16.28
CA LEU A 50 -12.50 -2.08 -14.97
C LEU A 50 -14.03 -2.02 -14.81
N PRO A 51 -14.66 -3.02 -14.17
CA PRO A 51 -16.10 -3.00 -13.91
C PRO A 51 -16.51 -2.03 -12.79
N PHE A 52 -15.59 -1.18 -12.33
CA PHE A 52 -15.76 -0.24 -11.23
C PHE A 52 -14.85 0.97 -11.37
N ARG A 53 -15.13 2.00 -10.58
CA ARG A 53 -14.32 3.21 -10.47
C ARG A 53 -13.36 3.11 -9.29
N LEU A 54 -12.16 3.63 -9.48
CA LEU A 54 -11.15 3.76 -8.43
C LEU A 54 -11.46 4.96 -7.52
N PRO A 55 -11.16 4.88 -6.21
CA PRO A 55 -11.33 6.02 -5.30
C PRO A 55 -10.35 7.16 -5.62
N GLN A 56 -10.73 8.39 -5.32
CA GLN A 56 -9.92 9.59 -5.59
C GLN A 56 -8.52 9.51 -4.95
N GLU A 57 -8.41 8.97 -3.74
CA GLU A 57 -7.12 8.82 -3.06
C GLU A 57 -6.13 7.91 -3.82
N LEU A 58 -6.61 6.99 -4.65
CA LEU A 58 -5.75 6.15 -5.49
C LEU A 58 -5.19 6.93 -6.69
N TYR A 59 -5.96 7.88 -7.25
CA TYR A 59 -5.45 8.81 -8.26
C TYR A 59 -4.33 9.67 -7.66
N GLU A 60 -4.53 10.22 -6.47
CA GLU A 60 -3.51 11.02 -5.80
C GLU A 60 -2.22 10.20 -5.55
N PHE A 61 -2.35 8.91 -5.25
CA PHE A 61 -1.21 8.01 -5.07
C PHE A 61 -0.47 7.71 -6.37
N TYR A 62 -1.17 7.37 -7.46
CA TYR A 62 -0.54 7.09 -8.75
C TYR A 62 -0.07 8.35 -9.49
N ASN A 63 -0.63 9.52 -9.17
CA ASN A 63 -0.12 10.81 -9.64
C ASN A 63 1.24 11.16 -9.02
N TRP A 64 1.57 10.58 -7.86
CA TRP A 64 2.87 10.74 -7.22
C TRP A 64 3.92 9.85 -7.89
N HIS A 65 3.69 8.55 -7.97
CA HIS A 65 4.54 7.61 -8.68
C HIS A 65 3.73 6.44 -9.25
N ASN A 66 4.10 5.92 -10.42
CA ASN A 66 3.46 4.73 -11.01
C ASN A 66 4.08 3.42 -10.53
N GLY A 67 4.21 3.25 -9.20
CA GLY A 67 4.85 2.08 -8.63
C GLY A 67 6.34 1.97 -8.93
N ILE A 68 6.91 0.84 -8.56
CA ILE A 68 8.31 0.50 -8.74
C ILE A 68 8.46 -0.26 -10.06
N SER A 69 9.39 0.20 -10.90
CA SER A 69 9.84 -0.58 -12.05
C SER A 69 10.73 -1.71 -11.55
N ILE A 70 10.20 -2.92 -11.45
CA ILE A 70 10.93 -4.11 -11.01
C ILE A 70 11.95 -4.48 -12.10
N PRO A 71 13.26 -4.26 -11.92
CA PRO A 71 14.25 -4.61 -12.93
C PRO A 71 14.46 -6.13 -12.91
N ASP A 72 14.58 -6.77 -14.08
CA ASP A 72 14.74 -8.24 -14.20
C ASP A 72 15.92 -8.81 -13.38
N HIS A 73 16.89 -7.96 -13.04
CA HIS A 73 18.14 -8.31 -12.36
C HIS A 73 18.26 -7.75 -10.93
N ILE A 74 17.31 -6.92 -10.46
CA ILE A 74 17.36 -6.32 -9.11
C ILE A 74 16.13 -6.78 -8.32
N LYS A 75 16.33 -7.73 -7.42
CA LYS A 75 15.28 -8.23 -6.51
C LYS A 75 15.40 -7.69 -5.09
N PHE A 76 16.42 -6.89 -4.83
CA PHE A 76 16.84 -6.47 -3.50
C PHE A 76 16.50 -4.98 -3.34
N GLU A 77 16.07 -4.57 -2.14
CA GLU A 77 15.60 -3.20 -1.80
C GLU A 77 14.24 -2.74 -2.36
N LEU A 78 13.44 -3.61 -2.98
CA LEU A 78 12.16 -3.22 -3.60
C LEU A 78 11.01 -2.93 -2.60
N ASP A 79 11.19 -3.30 -1.33
CA ASP A 79 10.15 -3.17 -0.31
C ASP A 79 9.82 -1.70 -0.05
N PHE A 80 8.64 -1.25 -0.46
CA PHE A 80 8.12 0.09 -0.17
C PHE A 80 7.54 0.17 1.25
N LEU A 81 6.92 -0.92 1.68
CA LEU A 81 6.61 -1.22 3.07
C LEU A 81 7.10 -2.66 3.35
N PRO A 82 7.27 -3.08 4.60
CA PRO A 82 7.88 -4.37 4.91
C PRO A 82 7.21 -5.53 4.18
N ASN A 83 7.99 -6.22 3.32
CA ASN A 83 7.58 -7.32 2.44
C ASN A 83 6.60 -6.98 1.30
N PHE A 84 6.28 -5.73 1.03
CA PHE A 84 5.42 -5.40 -0.12
C PHE A 84 6.05 -4.37 -1.04
N TRP A 85 5.85 -4.61 -2.33
CA TRP A 85 6.27 -3.72 -3.41
C TRP A 85 5.09 -2.84 -3.81
N PHE A 86 5.38 -1.56 -4.01
CA PHE A 86 4.45 -0.66 -4.65
C PHE A 86 4.43 -0.98 -6.15
N ILE A 87 3.33 -1.54 -6.64
CA ILE A 87 3.22 -1.99 -8.03
C ILE A 87 2.60 -0.92 -8.93
N SER A 88 3.02 -0.90 -10.21
CA SER A 88 2.47 0.03 -11.20
C SER A 88 1.00 -0.28 -11.48
N ILE A 89 0.29 0.66 -12.09
CA ILE A 89 -1.11 0.46 -12.45
C ILE A 89 -1.28 -0.67 -13.48
N GLU A 90 -0.33 -0.84 -14.40
CA GLU A 90 -0.31 -1.96 -15.35
C GLU A 90 -0.18 -3.29 -14.62
N LYS A 91 0.76 -3.38 -13.68
CA LYS A 91 0.93 -4.59 -12.88
C LYS A 91 -0.29 -4.86 -12.01
N SER A 92 -0.94 -3.81 -11.50
CA SER A 92 -2.17 -3.93 -10.73
C SER A 92 -3.32 -4.50 -11.55
N LEU A 93 -3.42 -4.14 -12.83
CA LEU A 93 -4.40 -4.71 -13.77
C LEU A 93 -4.11 -6.18 -14.08
N GLU A 94 -2.84 -6.55 -14.28
CA GLU A 94 -2.44 -7.96 -14.43
C GLU A 94 -2.82 -8.79 -13.21
N GLU A 95 -2.51 -8.29 -12.01
CA GLU A 95 -2.82 -8.98 -10.76
C GLU A 95 -4.31 -9.00 -10.45
N PHE A 96 -5.08 -7.99 -10.87
CA PHE A 96 -6.54 -7.99 -10.80
C PHE A 96 -7.12 -9.18 -11.59
N ILE A 97 -6.73 -9.34 -12.85
CA ILE A 97 -7.18 -10.45 -13.69
C ILE A 97 -6.73 -11.80 -13.09
N ARG A 98 -5.49 -11.87 -12.58
CA ARG A 98 -4.97 -13.07 -11.94
C ARG A 98 -5.77 -13.45 -10.70
N LEU A 99 -6.13 -12.48 -9.85
CA LEU A 99 -6.93 -12.71 -8.66
C LEU A 99 -8.36 -13.17 -9.00
N GLU A 100 -9.01 -12.56 -9.97
CA GLU A 100 -10.34 -13.00 -10.45
C GLU A 100 -10.30 -14.47 -10.88
N ASN A 101 -9.30 -14.87 -11.68
CA ASN A 101 -9.12 -16.26 -12.10
C ASN A 101 -8.87 -17.20 -10.90
N LEU A 102 -8.07 -16.78 -9.92
CA LEU A 102 -7.82 -17.58 -8.72
C LEU A 102 -9.10 -17.73 -7.88
N PHE A 103 -9.90 -16.68 -7.73
CA PHE A 103 -11.16 -16.74 -7.00
C PHE A 103 -12.17 -17.69 -7.65
N GLU A 104 -12.20 -17.74 -8.99
CA GLU A 104 -12.99 -18.71 -9.74
C GLU A 104 -12.51 -20.15 -9.50
N ILE A 105 -11.19 -20.40 -9.66
CA ILE A 105 -10.59 -21.73 -9.50
C ILE A 105 -10.83 -22.31 -8.09
N TYR A 106 -10.64 -21.48 -7.06
CA TYR A 106 -10.75 -21.90 -5.67
C TYR A 106 -12.17 -21.77 -5.09
N SER A 107 -13.17 -21.44 -5.92
CA SER A 107 -14.57 -21.28 -5.49
C SER A 107 -14.68 -20.38 -4.26
N VAL A 108 -13.91 -19.30 -4.25
CA VAL A 108 -13.81 -18.38 -3.11
C VAL A 108 -15.20 -17.79 -2.85
N GLN A 109 -15.57 -17.70 -1.57
CA GLN A 109 -16.91 -17.24 -1.19
C GLN A 109 -17.24 -15.89 -1.85
N GLU A 110 -18.50 -15.74 -2.27
CA GLU A 110 -18.97 -14.55 -2.98
C GLU A 110 -18.78 -13.25 -2.18
N SER A 111 -18.66 -13.34 -0.85
CA SER A 111 -18.29 -12.25 0.06
C SER A 111 -16.91 -11.63 -0.23
N TYR A 112 -16.03 -12.36 -0.92
CA TYR A 112 -14.72 -11.89 -1.38
C TYR A 112 -14.77 -11.33 -2.81
N LYS A 113 -15.90 -11.36 -3.53
CA LYS A 113 -16.05 -10.67 -4.84
C LYS A 113 -16.28 -9.16 -4.66
N LYS A 114 -15.42 -8.51 -3.88
CA LYS A 114 -15.42 -7.05 -3.81
C LYS A 114 -14.75 -6.49 -5.05
N LEU A 115 -15.07 -5.25 -5.37
CA LEU A 115 -14.47 -4.47 -6.46
C LEU A 115 -13.03 -4.11 -6.09
N TRP A 116 -12.16 -5.10 -5.95
CA TRP A 116 -10.80 -4.92 -5.43
C TRP A 116 -9.82 -4.59 -6.53
N PHE A 117 -8.92 -3.66 -6.21
CA PHE A 117 -7.81 -3.29 -7.06
C PHE A 117 -6.49 -3.46 -6.31
N PRO A 118 -5.55 -4.29 -6.79
CA PRO A 118 -4.24 -4.42 -6.18
C PRO A 118 -3.47 -3.11 -6.18
N ILE A 119 -2.80 -2.80 -5.07
CA ILE A 119 -1.96 -1.60 -4.94
C ILE A 119 -0.55 -1.92 -4.44
N PHE A 120 -0.45 -2.94 -3.59
CA PHE A 120 0.80 -3.50 -3.15
C PHE A 120 0.76 -5.01 -3.27
N TRP A 121 1.91 -5.59 -3.63
CA TRP A 121 2.04 -7.02 -3.84
C TRP A 121 3.29 -7.56 -3.16
N SER A 122 3.20 -8.82 -2.72
CA SER A 122 4.32 -9.64 -2.28
C SER A 122 4.13 -11.06 -2.81
N ASP A 123 5.17 -11.88 -2.73
CA ASP A 123 5.09 -13.29 -3.14
C ASP A 123 3.95 -14.07 -2.47
N THR A 124 3.42 -13.61 -1.33
CA THR A 124 2.45 -14.36 -0.51
C THR A 124 1.16 -13.60 -0.20
N ALA A 125 1.08 -12.31 -0.53
CA ALA A 125 -0.03 -11.46 -0.12
C ALA A 125 -0.24 -10.25 -1.04
N TYR A 126 -1.43 -9.67 -0.93
CA TYR A 126 -1.78 -8.40 -1.56
C TYR A 126 -2.30 -7.42 -0.52
N LEU A 127 -2.04 -6.13 -0.75
CA LEU A 127 -2.94 -5.08 -0.26
C LEU A 127 -3.79 -4.61 -1.44
N LEU A 128 -5.10 -4.66 -1.25
CA LEU A 128 -6.11 -4.32 -2.24
C LEU A 128 -6.93 -3.15 -1.75
N ILE A 129 -7.27 -2.21 -2.63
CA ILE A 129 -8.21 -1.14 -2.32
C ILE A 129 -9.55 -1.40 -2.99
N THR A 130 -10.66 -1.09 -2.32
CA THR A 130 -12.00 -1.22 -2.90
C THR A 130 -12.31 -0.05 -3.82
N GLY A 131 -12.77 -0.32 -5.03
CA GLY A 131 -13.51 0.58 -5.89
C GLY A 131 -15.02 0.58 -5.61
N SER A 132 -15.77 1.29 -6.45
CA SER A 132 -17.23 1.43 -6.36
C SER A 132 -17.88 1.65 -7.73
N SER A 133 -19.19 1.50 -7.82
CA SER A 133 -19.96 1.93 -9.00
C SER A 133 -19.91 3.44 -9.22
N ASP A 134 -19.88 4.19 -8.11
CA ASP A 134 -19.93 5.65 -8.09
C ASP A 134 -18.56 6.27 -7.80
N VAL A 135 -18.46 7.59 -7.91
CA VAL A 135 -17.26 8.32 -7.49
C VAL A 135 -17.21 8.35 -5.97
N GLN A 136 -16.09 7.91 -5.39
CA GLN A 136 -15.83 7.94 -3.96
C GLN A 136 -14.47 8.59 -3.66
N GLU A 137 -14.37 9.28 -2.53
CA GLU A 137 -13.11 9.89 -2.12
C GLU A 137 -12.11 8.84 -1.61
N ILE A 138 -12.60 7.87 -0.84
CA ILE A 138 -11.79 6.86 -0.13
C ILE A 138 -12.23 5.45 -0.51
N GLY A 139 -11.30 4.50 -0.44
CA GLY A 139 -11.58 3.07 -0.56
C GLY A 139 -10.96 2.29 0.59
N GLU A 140 -11.67 1.30 1.11
CA GLU A 140 -11.15 0.42 2.15
C GLU A 140 -9.95 -0.39 1.64
N VAL A 141 -8.92 -0.56 2.47
CA VAL A 141 -7.74 -1.35 2.12
C VAL A 141 -7.79 -2.70 2.84
N TYR A 142 -7.85 -3.77 2.04
CA TYR A 142 -7.85 -5.15 2.49
C TYR A 142 -6.47 -5.77 2.35
N HIS A 143 -6.08 -6.58 3.32
CA HIS A 143 -4.98 -7.51 3.18
C HIS A 143 -5.53 -8.88 2.81
N ILE A 144 -5.01 -9.47 1.73
CA ILE A 144 -5.32 -10.84 1.31
C ILE A 144 -4.05 -11.67 1.37
N SER A 145 -4.13 -12.81 2.03
CA SER A 145 -3.06 -13.81 2.06
C SER A 145 -3.59 -15.21 1.84
N TRP A 146 -2.73 -16.07 1.31
CA TRP A 146 -2.98 -17.49 1.21
C TRP A 146 -2.51 -18.20 2.49
N VAL A 147 -3.42 -18.86 3.19
CA VAL A 147 -3.13 -19.59 4.44
C VAL A 147 -3.77 -20.97 4.34
N GLU A 148 -2.95 -22.03 4.46
CA GLU A 148 -3.42 -23.43 4.53
C GLU A 148 -4.36 -23.87 3.41
N GLY A 149 -4.24 -23.28 2.22
CA GLY A 149 -5.08 -23.63 1.06
C GLY A 149 -6.30 -22.73 0.87
N GLU A 150 -6.47 -21.71 1.72
CA GLU A 150 -7.59 -20.78 1.66
C GLU A 150 -7.12 -19.32 1.52
N PHE A 151 -7.95 -18.51 0.86
CA PHE A 151 -7.79 -17.06 0.86
C PHE A 151 -8.41 -16.47 2.13
N ILE A 152 -7.60 -15.71 2.87
CA ILE A 152 -8.06 -14.91 4.00
C ILE A 152 -7.94 -13.44 3.62
N ALA A 153 -9.08 -12.77 3.44
CA ALA A 153 -9.14 -11.33 3.30
C ALA A 153 -9.57 -10.68 4.62
N ARG A 154 -8.88 -9.61 5.02
CA ARG A 154 -9.20 -8.83 6.21
C ARG A 154 -9.11 -7.35 5.91
N LEU A 155 -10.06 -6.56 6.43
CA LEU A 155 -9.94 -5.11 6.41
C LEU A 155 -8.70 -4.72 7.22
N GLU A 156 -7.70 -4.17 6.54
CA GLU A 156 -6.41 -3.84 7.17
C GLU A 156 -6.35 -2.35 7.54
N TYR A 157 -6.85 -1.48 6.65
CA TYR A 157 -6.94 -0.04 6.87
C TYR A 157 -8.26 0.52 6.32
N PRO A 158 -8.81 1.55 6.97
CA PRO A 158 -10.07 2.16 6.53
C PRO A 158 -9.92 2.99 5.25
N SER A 159 -8.70 3.42 4.89
CA SER A 159 -8.41 4.12 3.65
C SER A 159 -6.93 4.07 3.27
N LEU A 160 -6.60 4.35 2.01
CA LEU A 160 -5.20 4.51 1.56
C LEU A 160 -4.53 5.72 2.21
N LYS A 161 -5.26 6.81 2.41
CA LYS A 161 -4.80 7.98 3.18
C LYS A 161 -4.31 7.59 4.58
N THR A 162 -5.04 6.68 5.26
CA THR A 162 -4.65 6.17 6.59
C THR A 162 -3.39 5.32 6.51
N LEU A 163 -3.32 4.40 5.54
CA LEU A 163 -2.13 3.57 5.29
C LEU A 163 -0.88 4.43 5.05
N LEU A 164 -0.97 5.44 4.17
CA LEU A 164 0.17 6.29 3.83
C LEU A 164 0.62 7.18 5.00
N ALA A 165 -0.31 7.64 5.84
CA ALA A 165 0.05 8.35 7.07
C ALA A 165 0.83 7.46 8.04
N ILE A 166 0.42 6.20 8.19
CA ILE A 166 1.15 5.20 9.00
C ILE A 166 2.53 4.94 8.42
N ILE A 167 2.64 4.71 7.10
CA ILE A 167 3.93 4.49 6.41
C ILE A 167 4.86 5.68 6.64
N ALA A 168 4.37 6.91 6.45
CA ALA A 168 5.15 8.13 6.65
C ALA A 168 5.64 8.30 8.10
N GLU A 169 4.80 7.97 9.10
CA GLU A 169 5.22 7.97 10.51
C GLU A 169 6.23 6.86 10.80
N CYS A 170 6.07 5.67 10.21
CA CYS A 170 6.98 4.56 10.44
C CYS A 170 8.37 4.80 9.87
N TYR A 171 8.47 5.42 8.69
CA TYR A 171 9.74 5.89 8.13
C TYR A 171 10.38 6.96 9.03
N ASP A 172 9.63 8.01 9.37
CA ASP A 172 10.15 9.16 10.12
C ASP A 172 10.65 8.83 11.53
N THR A 173 10.06 7.80 12.15
CA THR A 173 10.38 7.39 13.52
C THR A 173 11.37 6.23 13.57
N GLY A 174 11.86 5.75 12.43
CA GLY A 174 12.75 4.58 12.35
C GLY A 174 12.09 3.26 12.75
N ILE A 175 10.76 3.22 12.85
CA ILE A 175 10.01 1.96 13.05
C ILE A 175 10.25 1.05 11.85
N TYR A 176 10.28 1.63 10.65
CA TYR A 176 10.85 1.00 9.47
C TYR A 176 12.35 1.27 9.44
N HIS A 177 13.13 0.21 9.28
CA HIS A 177 14.58 0.28 9.22
C HIS A 177 15.12 -0.78 8.28
N THR A 178 16.20 -0.47 7.58
CA THR A 178 16.89 -1.44 6.72
C THR A 178 17.80 -2.33 7.55
N ASN A 179 17.86 -3.61 7.18
CA ASN A 179 18.82 -4.55 7.72
C ASN A 179 19.44 -5.35 6.59
N SER A 180 20.77 -5.36 6.53
CA SER A 180 21.55 -6.02 5.50
C SER A 180 21.88 -7.45 5.91
N ASN A 181 21.51 -8.42 5.08
CA ASN A 181 21.95 -9.82 5.22
C ASN A 181 22.83 -10.23 4.04
N ILE A 182 23.80 -11.10 4.30
CA ILE A 182 24.59 -11.70 3.23
C ILE A 182 23.90 -12.98 2.74
N ILE A 183 23.45 -13.00 1.48
CA ILE A 183 22.88 -14.19 0.84
C ILE A 183 23.66 -14.45 -0.45
N ALA A 184 24.13 -15.68 -0.63
CA ALA A 184 24.94 -16.09 -1.79
C ALA A 184 26.14 -15.16 -2.07
N GLY A 185 26.74 -14.58 -1.02
CA GLY A 185 27.89 -13.67 -1.12
C GLY A 185 27.54 -12.22 -1.49
N GLN A 186 26.26 -11.88 -1.60
CA GLN A 186 25.79 -10.50 -1.84
C GLN A 186 25.13 -9.94 -0.59
N SER A 187 25.40 -8.66 -0.29
CA SER A 187 24.67 -7.93 0.75
C SER A 187 23.31 -7.53 0.21
N ILE A 188 22.25 -7.85 0.94
CA ILE A 188 20.86 -7.60 0.57
C ILE A 188 20.18 -6.88 1.72
N ASP A 189 19.61 -5.73 1.42
CA ASP A 189 18.87 -4.94 2.38
C ASP A 189 17.39 -5.32 2.37
N PHE A 190 16.88 -5.60 3.56
CA PHE A 190 15.48 -5.88 3.81
C PHE A 190 14.88 -4.75 4.64
N LEU A 191 13.69 -4.29 4.27
CA LEU A 191 12.94 -3.35 5.10
C LEU A 191 12.27 -4.12 6.24
N GLN A 192 12.76 -3.91 7.45
CA GLN A 192 12.21 -4.51 8.67
C GLN A 192 11.29 -3.52 9.39
N VAL A 193 10.53 -4.05 10.35
CA VAL A 193 9.58 -3.29 11.15
C VAL A 193 9.64 -3.71 12.61
N ASP A 194 9.75 -2.74 13.51
CA ASP A 194 9.42 -2.99 14.92
C ASP A 194 7.91 -3.23 15.03
N LYS A 195 7.52 -4.50 15.12
CA LYS A 195 6.10 -4.92 15.16
C LYS A 195 5.32 -4.31 16.32
N LYS A 196 5.97 -4.08 17.47
CA LYS A 196 5.31 -3.54 18.67
C LYS A 196 5.00 -2.07 18.46
N LEU A 197 5.98 -1.28 18.03
CA LEU A 197 5.79 0.15 17.76
C LEU A 197 4.85 0.36 16.56
N PHE A 198 4.98 -0.44 15.51
CA PHE A 198 4.06 -0.43 14.37
C PHE A 198 2.61 -0.66 14.80
N THR A 199 2.35 -1.64 15.68
CA THR A 199 1.01 -1.91 16.20
C THR A 199 0.45 -0.69 16.95
N GLN A 200 1.28 0.04 17.69
CA GLN A 200 0.88 1.24 18.41
C GLN A 200 0.52 2.38 17.45
N VAL A 201 1.36 2.64 16.44
CA VAL A 201 1.11 3.66 15.41
C VAL A 201 -0.15 3.32 14.62
N ARG A 202 -0.30 2.07 14.16
CA ARG A 202 -1.51 1.63 13.45
C ARG A 202 -2.77 1.85 14.31
N ARG A 203 -2.75 1.46 15.59
CA ARG A 203 -3.88 1.65 16.50
C ARG A 203 -4.24 3.12 16.65
N LYS A 204 -3.25 4.01 16.81
CA LYS A 204 -3.43 5.46 16.90
C LYS A 204 -4.21 5.99 15.69
N TYR A 205 -3.76 5.71 14.47
CA TYR A 205 -4.42 6.21 13.25
C TYR A 205 -5.80 5.60 13.01
N VAL A 206 -6.00 4.32 13.33
CA VAL A 206 -7.32 3.69 13.22
C VAL A 206 -8.32 4.30 14.20
N LEU A 207 -7.91 4.57 15.45
CA LEU A 207 -8.78 5.25 16.42
C LEU A 207 -9.09 6.69 16.00
N GLU A 208 -8.11 7.40 15.45
CA GLU A 208 -8.30 8.75 14.91
C GLU A 208 -9.30 8.77 13.76
N PHE A 209 -9.20 7.82 12.82
CA PHE A 209 -10.17 7.63 11.74
C PHE A 209 -11.59 7.43 12.28
N LEU A 210 -11.74 6.65 13.34
CA LEU A 210 -13.02 6.37 14.00
C LEU A 210 -13.52 7.52 14.88
N GLY A 211 -12.78 8.63 14.99
CA GLY A 211 -13.12 9.75 15.87
C GLY A 211 -13.02 9.43 17.37
N VAL A 212 -12.32 8.36 17.74
CA VAL A 212 -12.13 7.93 19.12
C VAL A 212 -10.93 8.66 19.72
N LYS A 213 -11.16 9.50 20.73
CA LYS A 213 -10.07 10.16 21.48
C LYS A 213 -9.33 9.14 22.34
N MET A 214 -8.00 9.14 22.27
CA MET A 214 -7.17 8.39 23.22
C MET A 214 -7.03 9.19 24.51
N ASN A 215 -7.46 8.61 25.64
CA ASN A 215 -7.26 9.15 26.98
C ASN A 215 -5.90 8.74 27.56
#